data_AF-A0A1J4ZXK1-F1
#
_entry.id   AF-A0A1J4ZXK1-F1
#
_cell.length_a   1.000
_cell.length_b   1.000
_cell.length_c   1.000
_cell.angle_alpha   90.00
_cell.angle_beta   90.00
_cell.angle_gamma   90.00
#
_symmetry.space_group_name_H-M   'P 1'
#
loop_
_entity.id
_entity.type
_entity.pdbx_description
1 polymer ?
#
loop_
_entity_poly.entity_id
_entity_poly.type
_entity_poly.pdbx_seq_one_letter_code
_entity_poly.pdbx_strand_id
1 'polypeptide(L)'
;MTGRAIPSWLRRWWPVLLLVALLGGYWLLPISGQVAILPGDEARVGIWPQVRLDPPLLQPGQEMALRVTDTVAWPYVLLTMAGRALPPDGWWENPGESWTWYWTLIAPEAGTELIFYHDCHTGCIERGRVILGQGEAASNPPGIPTKLGVVFANPTRDWHGRSGWDVELTYANLGDAEYWGIDDLAQRVLQSRTNGLRVLVRVDYAQGQSLPPAGDELALSEYLAYVRRLARDDRLKGVYGYFIGSGYNSAEANSQAPDRPVTPEWYARVFNGYGKPVDHRDNAVQTIRQENPTVRVLVGPMQPWNRDQDGEQRFEIAAPWLNYMNTLVAALDEAARAKAAAGIPLAAPDGFAVQAPGRPDAPELTGQSSAEEPRLDILRAAWSGAQAGFRVYRDWLAVVNAYSTTRGLPIYITSTNTFAPDQGIPPAQNYPRGWLTAALEEVNAEPQVQALCWFLDEDRSGDARWDFFSLTRRPGRLLDTAEEFDALLQTRQAPALRAIR
;
A
#
# COMPACT_ATOMS: atom_id res chain seq x y z
N MET A 1 8.90 -8.76 60.12
CA MET A 1 9.13 -9.00 58.68
C MET A 1 9.72 -10.40 58.53
N THR A 2 8.86 -11.39 58.27
CA THR A 2 9.21 -12.81 58.23
C THR A 2 9.68 -13.20 56.83
N GLY A 3 10.98 -13.46 56.69
CA GLY A 3 11.59 -13.96 55.45
C GLY A 3 11.12 -15.37 55.16
N ARG A 4 10.35 -15.55 54.08
CA ARG A 4 9.98 -16.88 53.58
C ARG A 4 11.23 -17.53 52.98
N ALA A 5 11.69 -18.61 53.61
CA ALA A 5 12.76 -19.45 53.11
C ALA A 5 12.33 -20.09 51.77
N ILE A 6 13.16 -19.91 50.74
CA ILE A 6 12.98 -20.53 49.44
C ILE A 6 13.08 -22.05 49.61
N PRO A 7 12.10 -22.84 49.13
CA PRO A 7 12.12 -24.30 49.24
C PRO A 7 13.42 -24.89 48.68
N SER A 8 14.06 -25.82 49.41
CA SER A 8 15.37 -26.40 49.05
C SER A 8 15.37 -27.13 47.70
N TRP A 9 14.21 -27.60 47.23
CA TRP A 9 14.06 -28.19 45.90
C TRP A 9 14.21 -27.14 44.79
N LEU A 10 13.68 -25.92 44.96
CA LEU A 10 13.85 -24.83 43.99
C LEU A 10 15.33 -24.48 43.80
N ARG A 11 16.13 -24.53 44.88
CA ARG A 11 17.57 -24.22 44.84
C ARG A 11 18.38 -25.25 44.03
N ARG A 12 17.90 -26.50 43.96
CA ARG A 12 18.56 -27.59 43.23
C ARG A 12 18.25 -27.55 41.73
N TRP A 13 17.06 -27.09 41.36
CA TRP A 13 16.63 -26.98 39.95
C TRP A 13 16.85 -25.60 39.34
N TRP A 14 17.19 -24.59 40.15
CA TRP A 14 17.49 -23.22 39.69
C TRP A 14 18.51 -23.15 38.54
N PRO A 15 19.64 -23.88 38.56
CA PRO A 15 20.61 -23.82 37.46
C PRO A 15 20.03 -24.38 36.15
N VAL A 16 19.20 -25.43 36.24
CA VAL A 16 18.56 -26.09 35.09
C VAL A 16 17.47 -25.19 34.49
N LEU A 17 16.63 -24.58 35.33
CA LEU A 17 15.61 -23.63 34.89
C LEU A 17 16.22 -22.39 34.25
N LEU A 18 17.35 -21.90 34.78
CA LEU A 18 18.07 -20.75 34.24
C LEU A 18 18.75 -21.09 32.90
N LEU A 19 19.28 -22.31 32.75
CA LEU A 19 19.80 -22.82 31.48
C LEU A 19 18.69 -22.97 30.42
N VAL A 20 17.53 -23.53 30.79
CA VAL A 20 16.38 -23.66 29.89
C VAL A 20 15.81 -22.30 29.51
N ALA A 21 15.75 -21.34 30.43
CA ALA A 21 15.33 -19.97 30.14
C ALA A 21 16.34 -19.23 29.24
N LEU A 22 17.65 -19.46 29.41
CA LEU A 22 18.68 -18.90 28.52
C LEU A 22 18.64 -19.52 27.12
N LEU A 23 18.48 -20.84 27.02
CA LEU A 23 18.34 -21.54 25.74
C LEU A 23 17.03 -21.16 25.03
N GLY A 24 15.92 -21.08 25.78
CA GLY A 24 14.65 -20.59 25.27
C GLY A 24 14.73 -19.13 24.83
N GLY A 25 15.37 -18.27 25.62
CA GLY A 25 15.60 -16.87 25.28
C GLY A 25 16.50 -16.68 24.07
N TYR A 26 17.53 -17.50 23.90
CA TYR A 26 18.40 -17.49 22.73
C TYR A 26 17.66 -17.86 21.44
N TRP A 27 16.77 -18.86 21.49
CA TRP A 27 15.94 -19.26 20.34
C TRP A 27 14.73 -18.36 20.09
N LEU A 28 14.30 -17.58 21.08
CA LEU A 28 13.17 -16.64 20.98
C LEU A 28 13.60 -15.20 20.67
N LEU A 29 14.90 -14.88 20.69
CA LEU A 29 15.39 -13.56 20.29
C LEU A 29 15.47 -13.49 18.75
N PRO A 30 14.76 -12.55 18.11
CA PRO A 30 14.87 -12.32 16.68
C PRO A 30 16.17 -11.53 16.43
N ILE A 31 17.31 -12.21 16.44
CA ILE A 31 18.59 -11.60 16.06
C ILE A 31 18.68 -11.68 14.53
N SER A 32 17.88 -10.87 13.84
CA SER A 32 17.99 -10.65 12.40
C SER A 32 18.88 -9.43 12.15
N GLY A 33 20.03 -9.65 11.53
CA GLY A 33 20.90 -8.59 11.01
C GLY A 33 22.04 -8.14 11.93
N GLN A 34 23.21 -8.74 11.75
CA GLN A 34 24.49 -8.07 12.04
C GLN A 34 25.41 -8.29 10.85
N VAL A 35 25.94 -7.20 10.31
CA VAL A 35 27.01 -7.25 9.33
C VAL A 35 28.14 -6.35 9.80
N ALA A 36 29.31 -6.96 9.92
CA ALA A 36 30.57 -6.27 10.14
C ALA A 36 31.30 -6.19 8.79
N ILE A 37 31.70 -4.98 8.41
CA ILE A 37 32.53 -4.73 7.23
C ILE A 37 33.97 -4.76 7.72
N LEU A 38 34.74 -5.74 7.26
CA LEU A 38 36.15 -5.89 7.61
C LEU A 38 36.98 -5.94 6.33
N PRO A 39 37.87 -4.98 6.09
CA PRO A 39 38.84 -5.08 5.00
C PRO A 39 39.95 -6.07 5.41
N GLY A 40 39.99 -7.26 4.80
CA GLY A 40 41.08 -8.23 5.01
C GLY A 40 40.72 -9.69 4.71
N ASP A 41 41.75 -10.50 4.48
CA ASP A 41 41.71 -11.90 3.98
C ASP A 41 41.50 -12.97 5.08
N GLU A 42 41.02 -12.59 6.27
CA GLU A 42 40.84 -13.55 7.38
C GLU A 42 39.43 -14.16 7.40
N ALA A 43 39.36 -15.43 6.99
CA ALA A 43 38.18 -16.27 7.13
C ALA A 43 37.79 -16.47 8.61
N ARG A 44 36.73 -15.80 9.07
CA ARG A 44 36.10 -16.14 10.36
C ARG A 44 35.09 -17.25 10.19
N VAL A 45 35.29 -18.32 10.94
CA VAL A 45 34.32 -19.39 11.16
C VAL A 45 33.19 -18.84 12.05
N GLY A 46 31.96 -18.75 11.52
CA GLY A 46 30.74 -18.66 12.36
C GLY A 46 29.78 -17.48 12.19
N ILE A 47 30.03 -16.50 11.30
CA ILE A 47 29.06 -15.42 11.01
C ILE A 47 28.64 -15.53 9.54
N TRP A 48 27.34 -15.75 9.31
CA TRP A 48 26.73 -15.93 7.98
C TRP A 48 25.54 -14.97 7.80
N PRO A 49 25.33 -14.38 6.61
CA PRO A 49 26.13 -14.57 5.39
C PRO A 49 27.47 -13.82 5.45
N GLN A 50 28.47 -14.31 4.71
CA GLN A 50 29.74 -13.61 4.49
C GLN A 50 29.62 -12.77 3.21
N VAL A 51 29.96 -11.49 3.29
CA VAL A 51 29.96 -10.60 2.12
C VAL A 51 31.39 -10.17 1.82
N ARG A 52 31.83 -10.32 0.56
CA ARG A 52 33.16 -9.93 0.08
C ARG A 52 33.05 -9.04 -1.14
N LEU A 53 33.94 -8.05 -1.20
CA LEU A 53 34.04 -7.07 -2.27
C LEU A 53 35.44 -7.18 -2.89
N ASP A 54 35.51 -7.17 -4.22
CA ASP A 54 36.76 -7.17 -4.97
C ASP A 54 36.72 -6.09 -6.07
N PRO A 55 37.57 -5.04 -6.02
CA PRO A 55 38.57 -4.79 -4.98
C PRO A 55 37.94 -4.34 -3.64
N PRO A 56 38.62 -4.54 -2.50
CA PRO A 56 38.10 -4.17 -1.17
C PRO A 56 38.07 -2.65 -0.93
N LEU A 57 38.90 -1.89 -1.65
CA LEU A 57 38.89 -0.43 -1.66
C LEU A 57 38.16 0.05 -2.90
N LEU A 58 36.98 0.62 -2.71
CA LEU A 58 36.09 1.04 -3.77
C LEU A 58 36.23 2.55 -4.04
N GLN A 59 36.48 2.92 -5.29
CA GLN A 59 36.24 4.29 -5.77
C GLN A 59 34.88 4.34 -6.47
N PRO A 60 34.04 5.37 -6.23
CA PRO A 60 32.77 5.50 -6.93
C PRO A 60 32.95 5.45 -8.45
N GLY A 61 32.09 4.71 -9.14
CA GLY A 61 32.15 4.52 -10.60
C GLY A 61 33.08 3.39 -11.06
N GLN A 62 33.85 2.75 -10.17
CA GLN A 62 34.68 1.60 -10.49
C GLN A 62 33.85 0.31 -10.56
N GLU A 63 34.15 -0.60 -11.49
CA GLU A 63 33.57 -1.95 -11.49
C GLU A 63 34.06 -2.75 -10.27
N MET A 64 33.16 -3.46 -9.61
CA MET A 64 33.42 -4.30 -8.45
C MET A 64 32.67 -5.64 -8.55
N ALA A 65 33.30 -6.70 -8.06
CA ALA A 65 32.66 -7.98 -7.84
C ALA A 65 32.20 -8.08 -6.37
N LEU A 66 30.90 -8.32 -6.18
CA LEU A 66 30.32 -8.67 -4.89
C LEU A 66 30.12 -10.18 -4.82
N ARG A 67 30.52 -10.80 -3.71
CA ARG A 67 30.25 -12.20 -3.42
C ARG A 67 29.56 -12.32 -2.08
N VAL A 68 28.44 -13.03 -2.03
CA VAL A 68 27.75 -13.37 -0.79
C VAL A 68 27.81 -14.88 -0.62
N THR A 69 28.32 -15.36 0.51
CA THR A 69 28.41 -16.78 0.84
C THR A 69 27.54 -17.10 2.06
N ASP A 70 26.79 -18.20 2.01
CA ASP A 70 25.94 -18.68 3.12
C ASP A 70 26.04 -20.22 3.25
N THR A 71 25.63 -20.77 4.39
CA THR A 71 25.58 -22.23 4.66
C THR A 71 24.26 -22.87 4.25
N VAL A 72 23.35 -22.11 3.65
CA VAL A 72 22.07 -22.61 3.15
C VAL A 72 21.99 -22.33 1.67
N ALA A 73 21.67 -23.34 0.87
CA ALA A 73 21.54 -23.23 -0.58
C ALA A 73 20.22 -22.53 -0.97
N TRP A 74 20.16 -21.21 -0.83
CA TRP A 74 18.97 -20.42 -1.21
C TRP A 74 18.76 -20.40 -2.73
N PRO A 75 17.63 -20.94 -3.25
CA PRO A 75 17.39 -20.98 -4.70
C PRO A 75 16.85 -19.66 -5.26
N TYR A 76 16.24 -18.81 -4.43
CA TYR A 76 15.60 -17.56 -4.84
C TYR A 76 16.17 -16.37 -4.05
N VAL A 77 17.33 -15.90 -4.48
CA VAL A 77 18.03 -14.77 -3.85
C VAL A 77 17.88 -13.50 -4.66
N LEU A 78 17.99 -12.36 -3.96
CA LEU A 78 18.05 -11.05 -4.58
C LEU A 78 19.02 -10.17 -3.82
N LEU A 79 19.77 -9.34 -4.53
CA LEU A 79 20.49 -8.22 -3.93
C LEU A 79 19.74 -6.93 -4.28
N THR A 80 19.63 -5.99 -3.33
CA THR A 80 19.23 -4.61 -3.66
C THR A 80 20.36 -3.64 -3.40
N MET A 81 20.57 -2.70 -4.31
CA MET A 81 21.48 -1.56 -4.14
C MET A 81 20.69 -0.26 -4.29
N ALA A 82 20.66 0.56 -3.24
CA ALA A 82 19.78 1.75 -3.20
C ALA A 82 18.32 1.43 -3.58
N GLY A 83 17.83 0.25 -3.17
CA GLY A 83 16.49 -0.26 -3.46
C GLY A 83 16.27 -0.85 -4.86
N ARG A 84 17.22 -0.71 -5.78
CA ARG A 84 17.13 -1.36 -7.10
C ARG A 84 17.45 -2.85 -6.97
N ALA A 85 16.55 -3.68 -7.48
CA ALA A 85 16.72 -5.14 -7.55
C ALA A 85 17.86 -5.52 -8.53
N LEU A 86 18.72 -6.44 -8.09
CA LEU A 86 19.88 -6.94 -8.83
C LEU A 86 19.92 -8.48 -8.74
N PRO A 87 19.55 -9.20 -9.82
CA PRO A 87 19.69 -10.65 -9.85
C PRO A 87 21.17 -11.04 -9.84
N PRO A 88 21.53 -12.21 -9.27
CA PRO A 88 22.90 -12.70 -9.31
C PRO A 88 23.33 -13.03 -10.75
N ASP A 89 24.58 -12.76 -11.06
CA ASP A 89 25.20 -13.17 -12.33
C ASP A 89 25.42 -14.70 -12.37
N GLY A 90 25.54 -15.32 -11.19
CA GLY A 90 25.56 -16.76 -11.02
C GLY A 90 25.88 -17.18 -9.59
N TRP A 91 26.09 -18.49 -9.40
CA TRP A 91 26.39 -19.07 -8.10
C TRP A 91 27.16 -20.39 -8.23
N TRP A 92 27.80 -20.82 -7.14
CA TRP A 92 28.46 -22.12 -7.05
C TRP A 92 28.46 -22.67 -5.62
N GLU A 93 28.63 -23.99 -5.50
CA GLU A 93 28.90 -24.67 -4.23
C GLU A 93 30.40 -24.64 -3.94
N ASN A 94 30.77 -24.28 -2.71
CA ASN A 94 32.15 -24.27 -2.24
C ASN A 94 32.47 -25.56 -1.46
N PRO A 95 33.76 -25.91 -1.33
CA PRO A 95 34.18 -26.93 -0.37
C PRO A 95 33.72 -26.59 1.06
N GLY A 96 33.08 -27.54 1.74
CA GLY A 96 32.61 -27.37 3.13
C GLY A 96 31.16 -26.88 3.29
N GLU A 97 30.24 -27.33 2.42
CA GLU A 97 28.79 -27.12 2.55
C GLU A 97 28.38 -25.63 2.62
N SER A 98 28.95 -24.81 1.75
CA SER A 98 28.55 -23.41 1.61
C SER A 98 28.34 -23.04 0.16
N TRP A 99 27.48 -22.05 -0.09
CA TRP A 99 27.11 -21.60 -1.43
C TRP A 99 27.45 -20.13 -1.59
N THR A 100 27.99 -19.76 -2.74
CA THR A 100 28.31 -18.37 -3.06
C THR A 100 27.50 -17.91 -4.26
N TRP A 101 26.87 -16.74 -4.13
CA TRP A 101 26.28 -15.97 -5.22
C TRP A 101 27.18 -14.79 -5.55
N TYR A 102 27.27 -14.41 -6.83
CA TYR A 102 28.10 -13.28 -7.26
C TYR A 102 27.36 -12.29 -8.14
N TRP A 103 27.81 -11.03 -8.08
CA TRP A 103 27.32 -9.91 -8.86
C TRP A 103 28.48 -9.04 -9.33
N THR A 104 28.36 -8.49 -10.53
CA THR A 104 29.25 -7.49 -11.11
C THR A 104 28.52 -6.16 -11.10
N LEU A 105 29.03 -5.20 -10.33
CA LEU A 105 28.36 -3.95 -10.03
C LEU A 105 29.28 -2.76 -10.29
N ILE A 106 28.71 -1.58 -10.46
CA ILE A 106 29.45 -0.33 -10.38
C ILE A 106 29.40 0.18 -8.95
N ALA A 107 30.57 0.44 -8.37
CA ALA A 107 30.73 0.94 -7.01
C ALA A 107 29.92 2.24 -6.85
N PRO A 108 28.93 2.26 -5.95
CA PRO A 108 28.08 3.43 -5.76
C PRO A 108 28.81 4.49 -4.91
N GLU A 109 28.13 5.61 -4.66
CA GLU A 109 28.61 6.61 -3.70
C GLU A 109 28.71 6.03 -2.28
N ALA A 110 29.61 6.60 -1.48
CA ALA A 110 29.79 6.19 -0.08
C ALA A 110 28.48 6.37 0.73
N GLY A 111 28.21 5.44 1.64
CA GLY A 111 26.96 5.36 2.40
C GLY A 111 25.86 4.55 1.74
N THR A 112 26.07 3.98 0.53
CA THR A 112 25.04 3.19 -0.15
C THR A 112 24.83 1.84 0.51
N GLU A 113 23.57 1.51 0.78
CA GLU A 113 23.18 0.24 1.36
C GLU A 113 22.99 -0.85 0.29
N LEU A 114 23.61 -2.01 0.56
CA LEU A 114 23.39 -3.29 -0.08
C LEU A 114 22.63 -4.21 0.85
N ILE A 115 21.55 -4.83 0.37
CA ILE A 115 20.77 -5.79 1.17
C ILE A 115 20.63 -7.09 0.38
N PHE A 116 20.98 -8.20 1.02
CA PHE A 116 20.85 -9.54 0.49
C PHE A 116 19.58 -10.19 1.04
N TYR A 117 18.73 -10.68 0.15
CA TYR A 117 17.47 -11.33 0.45
C TYR A 117 17.45 -12.78 -0.01
N HIS A 118 16.60 -13.57 0.63
CA HIS A 118 16.27 -14.94 0.24
C HIS A 118 14.75 -15.15 0.15
N ASP A 119 14.32 -16.34 -0.27
CA ASP A 119 12.92 -16.75 -0.42
C ASP A 119 12.06 -15.86 -1.33
N CYS A 120 12.67 -15.09 -2.24
CA CYS A 120 12.01 -14.05 -3.03
C CYS A 120 10.84 -14.54 -3.92
N HIS A 121 10.76 -15.84 -4.24
CA HIS A 121 9.59 -16.44 -4.91
C HIS A 121 8.28 -16.34 -4.10
N THR A 122 8.35 -16.23 -2.77
CA THR A 122 7.18 -16.10 -1.87
C THR A 122 7.17 -14.79 -1.11
N GLY A 123 8.12 -13.89 -1.39
CA GLY A 123 8.30 -12.61 -0.71
C GLY A 123 9.71 -12.57 -0.13
N CYS A 124 10.51 -11.58 -0.53
CA CYS A 124 11.91 -11.50 -0.13
C CYS A 124 12.05 -11.28 1.37
N ILE A 125 12.91 -12.05 2.04
CA ILE A 125 13.26 -11.90 3.46
C ILE A 125 14.70 -11.44 3.58
N GLU A 126 14.96 -10.41 4.39
CA GLU A 126 16.31 -9.88 4.59
C GLU A 126 17.19 -10.92 5.29
N ARG A 127 18.32 -11.27 4.66
CA ARG A 127 19.32 -12.18 5.20
C ARG A 127 20.54 -11.45 5.76
N GLY A 128 20.93 -10.32 5.15
CA GLY A 128 22.05 -9.50 5.58
C GLY A 128 22.14 -8.17 4.85
N ARG A 129 22.80 -7.18 5.45
CA ARG A 129 22.91 -5.81 4.92
C ARG A 129 24.31 -5.22 5.06
N VAL A 130 24.87 -4.58 4.05
CA VAL A 130 26.20 -3.97 4.07
C VAL A 130 26.06 -2.50 3.67
N ILE A 131 26.77 -1.59 4.34
CA ILE A 131 26.87 -0.18 3.94
C ILE A 131 28.21 0.05 3.25
N LEU A 132 28.22 0.44 1.99
CA LEU A 132 29.46 0.67 1.26
C LEU A 132 30.05 2.04 1.60
N GLY A 133 31.25 2.08 2.20
CA GLY A 133 31.97 3.32 2.53
C GLY A 133 31.61 3.92 3.91
N GLN A 134 32.33 4.98 4.31
CA GLN A 134 32.05 5.75 5.52
C GLN A 134 31.11 6.92 5.18
N GLY A 135 29.81 6.68 5.25
CA GLY A 135 28.79 7.71 5.14
C GLY A 135 27.79 7.57 6.28
N GLU A 136 27.49 8.66 6.97
CA GLU A 136 26.34 8.70 7.88
C GLU A 136 25.08 8.61 7.01
N ALA A 137 24.21 7.62 7.27
CA ALA A 137 22.90 7.57 6.64
C ALA A 137 22.14 8.84 7.01
N ALA A 138 21.87 9.70 6.03
CA ALA A 138 21.13 10.94 6.25
C ALA A 138 19.72 10.58 6.76
N SER A 139 19.45 10.82 8.05
CA SER A 139 18.10 10.72 8.58
C SER A 139 17.31 11.96 8.18
N ASN A 140 16.44 11.84 7.18
CA ASN A 140 15.52 12.92 6.85
C ASN A 140 14.61 13.19 8.05
N PRO A 141 14.48 14.44 8.53
CA PRO A 141 13.55 14.75 9.60
C PRO A 141 12.12 14.39 9.15
N PRO A 142 11.26 13.94 10.09
CA PRO A 142 9.89 13.58 9.73
C PRO A 142 9.17 14.81 9.16
N GLY A 143 8.62 14.66 7.95
CA GLY A 143 7.90 15.74 7.28
C GLY A 143 6.62 16.14 7.99
N ILE A 144 6.16 17.37 7.76
CA ILE A 144 4.91 17.88 8.34
C ILE A 144 3.72 17.17 7.64
N PRO A 145 2.85 16.46 8.37
CA PRO A 145 1.74 15.72 7.75
C PRO A 145 0.80 16.62 6.93
N THR A 146 0.31 16.11 5.82
CA THR A 146 -0.78 16.69 5.01
C THR A 146 -1.71 15.59 4.51
N LYS A 147 -2.98 15.92 4.25
CA LYS A 147 -3.91 14.98 3.56
C LYS A 147 -3.63 14.91 2.06
N LEU A 148 -2.91 15.86 1.47
CA LEU A 148 -2.60 15.86 0.05
C LEU A 148 -1.74 14.66 -0.35
N GLY A 149 -2.06 14.10 -1.50
CA GLY A 149 -1.27 13.07 -2.16
C GLY A 149 -1.53 13.02 -3.65
N VAL A 150 -0.94 12.03 -4.29
CA VAL A 150 -1.09 11.77 -5.72
C VAL A 150 -1.12 10.28 -5.99
N VAL A 151 -1.65 9.90 -7.16
CA VAL A 151 -1.44 8.57 -7.73
C VAL A 151 -0.17 8.62 -8.58
N PHE A 152 0.75 7.68 -8.33
CA PHE A 152 2.08 7.59 -8.94
C PHE A 152 2.91 8.88 -8.80
N ALA A 153 3.37 9.15 -7.59
CA ALA A 153 4.22 10.30 -7.31
C ALA A 153 5.48 10.32 -8.20
N ASN A 154 5.74 11.48 -8.81
CA ASN A 154 7.00 11.72 -9.50
C ASN A 154 8.14 11.71 -8.45
N PRO A 155 9.19 10.88 -8.62
CA PRO A 155 10.28 10.79 -7.64
C PRO A 155 11.05 12.10 -7.48
N THR A 156 10.97 13.03 -8.44
CA THR A 156 11.64 14.33 -8.42
C THR A 156 10.76 15.48 -7.91
N ARG A 157 9.50 15.21 -7.55
CA ARG A 157 8.60 16.23 -6.98
C ARG A 157 9.10 16.73 -5.64
N ASP A 158 9.20 18.05 -5.49
CA ASP A 158 9.46 18.68 -4.20
C ASP A 158 8.19 18.67 -3.34
N TRP A 159 8.27 18.02 -2.18
CA TRP A 159 7.19 17.96 -1.21
C TRP A 159 7.27 19.07 -0.16
N HIS A 160 8.24 19.98 -0.26
CA HIS A 160 8.42 21.13 0.63
C HIS A 160 8.47 20.74 2.12
N GLY A 161 9.11 19.59 2.41
CA GLY A 161 9.19 19.02 3.76
C GLY A 161 7.86 18.46 4.30
N ARG A 162 6.86 18.22 3.44
CA ARG A 162 5.59 17.58 3.82
C ARG A 162 5.67 16.06 3.79
N SER A 163 4.87 15.44 4.65
CA SER A 163 4.57 14.01 4.59
C SER A 163 3.15 13.84 4.04
N GLY A 164 3.07 13.65 2.73
CA GLY A 164 1.82 13.41 2.00
C GLY A 164 1.54 11.94 1.73
N TRP A 165 0.74 11.68 0.71
CA TRP A 165 0.34 10.33 0.31
C TRP A 165 0.74 10.02 -1.12
N ASP A 166 1.05 8.75 -1.34
CA ASP A 166 1.25 8.16 -2.66
C ASP A 166 0.37 6.92 -2.80
N VAL A 167 -0.20 6.74 -3.99
CA VAL A 167 -1.01 5.57 -4.33
C VAL A 167 -0.33 4.85 -5.47
N GLU A 168 0.12 3.64 -5.16
CA GLU A 168 0.77 2.72 -6.07
C GLU A 168 -0.19 1.60 -6.49
N LEU A 169 0.17 0.87 -7.55
CA LEU A 169 -0.63 -0.19 -8.13
C LEU A 169 0.23 -1.39 -8.49
N THR A 170 -0.35 -2.56 -8.29
CA THR A 170 0.19 -3.82 -8.78
C THR A 170 -0.94 -4.77 -9.18
N TYR A 171 -0.60 -5.73 -10.05
CA TYR A 171 -1.52 -6.75 -10.54
C TYR A 171 -0.99 -8.13 -10.18
N ALA A 172 -1.85 -8.99 -9.62
CA ALA A 172 -1.46 -10.35 -9.24
C ALA A 172 -0.97 -11.18 -10.43
N ASN A 173 -1.62 -11.06 -11.60
CA ASN A 173 -1.23 -11.79 -12.80
C ASN A 173 0.01 -11.22 -13.51
N LEU A 174 0.51 -10.05 -13.11
CA LEU A 174 1.73 -9.42 -13.60
C LEU A 174 2.78 -9.31 -12.49
N GLY A 175 2.70 -10.14 -11.46
CA GLY A 175 3.55 -10.06 -10.25
C GLY A 175 5.07 -10.17 -10.51
N ASP A 176 5.46 -10.66 -11.68
CA ASP A 176 6.86 -10.78 -12.13
C ASP A 176 7.13 -10.00 -13.44
N ALA A 177 6.17 -9.22 -13.93
CA ALA A 177 6.34 -8.43 -15.16
C ALA A 177 7.13 -7.14 -14.89
N GLU A 178 7.80 -6.63 -15.91
CA GLU A 178 8.45 -5.32 -15.85
C GLU A 178 7.44 -4.23 -15.47
N TYR A 179 7.87 -3.30 -14.61
CA TYR A 179 7.10 -2.19 -14.04
C TYR A 179 5.98 -2.61 -13.06
N TRP A 180 5.18 -3.61 -13.39
CA TRP A 180 4.02 -4.01 -12.57
C TRP A 180 4.37 -5.02 -11.47
N GLY A 181 5.50 -5.69 -11.60
CA GLY A 181 5.97 -6.73 -10.71
C GLY A 181 6.41 -6.21 -9.34
N ILE A 182 6.58 -7.14 -8.40
CA ILE A 182 6.86 -6.82 -7.00
C ILE A 182 8.19 -6.09 -6.80
N ASP A 183 9.18 -6.35 -7.65
CA ASP A 183 10.51 -5.73 -7.56
C ASP A 183 10.46 -4.24 -7.91
N ASP A 184 9.78 -3.90 -9.01
CA ASP A 184 9.55 -2.51 -9.40
C ASP A 184 8.63 -1.78 -8.42
N LEU A 185 7.61 -2.47 -7.90
CA LEU A 185 6.76 -1.93 -6.83
C LEU A 185 7.57 -1.59 -5.58
N ALA A 186 8.44 -2.50 -5.13
CA ALA A 186 9.30 -2.27 -3.96
C ALA A 186 10.21 -1.06 -4.16
N GLN A 187 10.76 -0.88 -5.36
CA GLN A 187 11.56 0.29 -5.70
C GLN A 187 10.73 1.58 -5.65
N ARG A 188 9.52 1.61 -6.23
CA ARG A 188 8.63 2.78 -6.18
C ARG A 188 8.21 3.12 -4.75
N VAL A 189 7.83 2.13 -3.95
CA VAL A 189 7.51 2.30 -2.53
C VAL A 189 8.70 2.91 -1.77
N LEU A 190 9.92 2.44 -2.01
CA LEU A 190 11.11 3.02 -1.36
C LEU A 190 11.35 4.47 -1.79
N GLN A 191 11.18 4.79 -3.08
CA GLN A 191 11.32 6.16 -3.60
C GLN A 191 10.34 7.10 -2.91
N SER A 192 9.05 6.75 -2.88
CA SER A 192 8.01 7.56 -2.24
C SER A 192 8.25 7.72 -0.74
N ARG A 193 8.71 6.67 -0.05
CA ARG A 193 9.07 6.76 1.37
C ARG A 193 10.28 7.64 1.64
N THR A 194 11.29 7.60 0.76
CA THR A 194 12.47 8.47 0.84
C THR A 194 12.07 9.95 0.69
N ASN A 195 11.03 10.21 -0.11
CA ASN A 195 10.39 11.52 -0.25
C ASN A 195 9.43 11.88 0.90
N GLY A 196 9.37 11.07 1.96
CA GLY A 196 8.55 11.32 3.15
C GLY A 196 7.07 10.93 3.02
N LEU A 197 6.69 10.20 1.97
CA LEU A 197 5.30 9.85 1.70
C LEU A 197 4.85 8.58 2.41
N ARG A 198 3.55 8.54 2.73
CA ARG A 198 2.83 7.34 3.14
C ARG A 198 2.27 6.66 1.90
N VAL A 199 2.62 5.39 1.69
CA VAL A 199 2.27 4.68 0.47
C VAL A 199 1.10 3.73 0.70
N LEU A 200 0.04 3.89 -0.08
CA LEU A 200 -1.06 2.95 -0.22
C LEU A 200 -0.84 2.15 -1.51
N VAL A 201 -1.07 0.83 -1.47
CA VAL A 201 -0.93 -0.02 -2.66
C VAL A 201 -2.28 -0.62 -3.04
N ARG A 202 -2.76 -0.29 -4.23
CA ARG A 202 -3.88 -0.97 -4.89
C ARG A 202 -3.42 -2.34 -5.37
N VAL A 203 -4.17 -3.38 -5.02
CA VAL A 203 -3.89 -4.74 -5.48
C VAL A 203 -5.05 -5.20 -6.36
N ASP A 204 -4.82 -5.23 -7.67
CA ASP A 204 -5.77 -5.76 -8.64
C ASP A 204 -5.41 -7.20 -9.04
N TYR A 205 -6.36 -7.96 -9.55
CA TYR A 205 -6.10 -9.29 -10.09
C TYR A 205 -5.34 -9.21 -11.42
N ALA A 206 -5.87 -8.44 -12.37
CA ALA A 206 -5.26 -8.20 -13.67
C ALA A 206 -5.68 -6.84 -14.27
N GLN A 207 -5.01 -6.43 -15.34
CA GLN A 207 -5.44 -5.24 -16.10
C GLN A 207 -6.87 -5.43 -16.62
N GLY A 208 -7.78 -4.51 -16.24
CA GLY A 208 -9.20 -4.59 -16.58
C GLY A 208 -10.01 -5.63 -15.77
N GLN A 209 -9.38 -6.33 -14.82
CA GLN A 209 -10.05 -7.27 -13.93
C GLN A 209 -9.60 -7.00 -12.50
N SER A 210 -10.41 -6.24 -11.76
CA SER A 210 -9.98 -5.72 -10.46
C SER A 210 -9.81 -6.82 -9.41
N LEU A 211 -10.69 -7.81 -9.40
CA LEU A 211 -10.66 -8.95 -8.48
C LEU A 211 -10.82 -10.26 -9.26
N PRO A 212 -10.47 -11.41 -8.67
CA PRO A 212 -10.77 -12.71 -9.26
C PRO A 212 -12.23 -12.78 -9.74
N PRO A 213 -12.52 -13.36 -10.92
CA PRO A 213 -13.88 -13.54 -11.40
C PRO A 213 -14.82 -14.15 -10.37
N ALA A 214 -16.09 -13.74 -10.35
CA ALA A 214 -17.04 -14.21 -9.36
C ALA A 214 -17.21 -15.74 -9.38
N GLY A 215 -17.04 -16.37 -8.21
CA GLY A 215 -17.12 -17.82 -8.02
C GLY A 215 -15.90 -18.60 -8.50
N ASP A 216 -14.84 -17.94 -8.99
CA ASP A 216 -13.60 -18.59 -9.40
C ASP A 216 -12.63 -18.74 -8.21
N GLU A 217 -12.79 -19.84 -7.48
CA GLU A 217 -11.98 -20.13 -6.28
C GLU A 217 -10.50 -20.44 -6.62
N LEU A 218 -10.19 -20.85 -7.86
CA LEU A 218 -8.80 -21.07 -8.28
C LEU A 218 -8.10 -19.71 -8.48
N ALA A 219 -8.73 -18.80 -9.24
CA ALA A 219 -8.23 -17.44 -9.40
C ALA A 219 -8.13 -16.70 -8.05
N LEU A 220 -9.05 -16.98 -7.11
CA LEU A 220 -8.93 -16.49 -5.74
C LEU A 220 -7.68 -17.03 -5.04
N SER A 221 -7.39 -18.34 -5.14
CA SER A 221 -6.18 -18.91 -4.55
C SER A 221 -4.90 -18.28 -5.10
N GLU A 222 -4.84 -18.03 -6.42
CA GLU A 222 -3.70 -17.36 -7.07
C GLU A 222 -3.55 -15.92 -6.59
N TYR A 223 -4.66 -15.18 -6.52
CA TYR A 223 -4.68 -13.82 -5.99
C TYR A 223 -4.22 -13.75 -4.52
N LEU A 224 -4.69 -14.66 -3.67
CA LEU A 224 -4.29 -14.72 -2.27
C LEU A 224 -2.83 -15.13 -2.09
N ALA A 225 -2.27 -15.99 -2.96
CA ALA A 225 -0.85 -16.29 -2.96
C ALA A 225 -0.01 -15.04 -3.26
N TYR A 226 -0.45 -14.20 -4.20
CA TYR A 226 0.20 -12.93 -4.49
C TYR A 226 0.07 -11.92 -3.33
N VAL A 227 -1.13 -11.78 -2.75
CA VAL A 227 -1.36 -10.93 -1.58
C VAL A 227 -0.48 -11.35 -0.40
N ARG A 228 -0.30 -12.67 -0.18
CA ARG A 228 0.63 -13.19 0.82
C ARG A 228 2.07 -12.77 0.52
N ARG A 229 2.50 -12.89 -0.74
CA ARG A 229 3.83 -12.48 -1.21
C ARG A 229 4.09 -11.00 -0.92
N LEU A 230 3.12 -10.12 -1.20
CA LEU A 230 3.22 -8.69 -0.88
C LEU A 230 3.38 -8.44 0.63
N ALA A 231 2.57 -9.10 1.45
CA ALA A 231 2.59 -8.89 2.91
C ALA A 231 3.87 -9.41 3.57
N ARG A 232 4.46 -10.49 3.02
CA ARG A 232 5.69 -11.12 3.51
C ARG A 232 6.97 -10.40 3.09
N ASP A 233 6.96 -9.69 1.96
CA ASP A 233 8.18 -9.09 1.39
C ASP A 233 8.72 -7.95 2.27
N ASP A 234 9.94 -8.14 2.77
CA ASP A 234 10.62 -7.22 3.68
C ASP A 234 10.82 -5.82 3.08
N ARG A 235 10.95 -5.73 1.75
CA ARG A 235 11.11 -4.45 1.03
C ARG A 235 9.83 -3.63 1.06
N LEU A 236 8.68 -4.29 1.25
CA LEU A 236 7.36 -3.67 1.33
C LEU A 236 6.88 -3.41 2.77
N LYS A 237 7.70 -3.70 3.80
CA LYS A 237 7.37 -3.37 5.21
C LYS A 237 7.01 -1.91 5.46
N GLY A 238 7.46 -1.01 4.57
CA GLY A 238 7.16 0.41 4.62
C GLY A 238 5.79 0.83 4.09
N VAL A 239 5.03 -0.08 3.47
CA VAL A 239 3.68 0.20 2.96
C VAL A 239 2.74 0.54 4.13
N TYR A 240 1.98 1.62 4.00
CA TYR A 240 1.04 2.05 5.03
C TYR A 240 -0.21 1.14 5.07
N GLY A 241 -0.68 0.72 3.89
CA GLY A 241 -1.82 -0.17 3.74
C GLY A 241 -2.00 -0.67 2.31
N TYR A 242 -2.59 -1.86 2.18
CA TYR A 242 -3.06 -2.42 0.92
C TYR A 242 -4.56 -2.20 0.81
N PHE A 243 -5.04 -1.84 -0.38
CA PHE A 243 -6.47 -1.86 -0.67
C PHE A 243 -6.79 -2.81 -1.82
N ILE A 244 -7.86 -3.58 -1.64
CA ILE A 244 -8.16 -4.76 -2.44
C ILE A 244 -9.09 -4.37 -3.58
N GLY A 245 -8.56 -4.32 -4.79
CA GLY A 245 -9.28 -3.89 -5.98
C GLY A 245 -9.64 -2.40 -6.04
N SER A 246 -10.32 -2.00 -7.10
CA SER A 246 -10.90 -0.68 -7.36
C SER A 246 -11.85 -0.76 -8.55
N GLY A 247 -12.97 -0.04 -8.48
CA GLY A 247 -13.96 0.05 -9.56
C GLY A 247 -14.68 -1.26 -9.88
N TYR A 248 -14.58 -2.29 -9.02
CA TYR A 248 -15.12 -3.63 -9.24
C TYR A 248 -16.64 -3.70 -9.46
N ASN A 249 -17.37 -2.62 -9.17
CA ASN A 249 -18.79 -2.48 -9.49
C ASN A 249 -19.06 -2.12 -10.97
N SER A 250 -18.04 -1.81 -11.77
CA SER A 250 -18.19 -1.48 -13.19
C SER A 250 -17.92 -2.67 -14.12
N ALA A 251 -18.52 -2.67 -15.31
CA ALA A 251 -18.26 -3.69 -16.31
C ALA A 251 -16.80 -3.67 -16.82
N GLU A 252 -16.19 -2.48 -16.92
CA GLU A 252 -14.80 -2.30 -17.38
C GLU A 252 -13.77 -2.94 -16.45
N ALA A 253 -14.08 -3.07 -15.15
CA ALA A 253 -13.24 -3.72 -14.16
C ALA A 253 -13.48 -5.23 -14.03
N ASN A 254 -14.29 -5.81 -14.92
CA ASN A 254 -14.69 -7.22 -14.96
C ASN A 254 -14.44 -7.86 -16.34
N SER A 255 -13.39 -7.43 -17.04
CA SER A 255 -13.17 -7.74 -18.46
C SER A 255 -12.91 -9.22 -18.77
N GLN A 256 -12.39 -10.01 -17.81
CA GLN A 256 -12.09 -11.43 -18.02
C GLN A 256 -13.32 -12.33 -17.84
N ALA A 257 -14.35 -11.85 -17.15
CA ALA A 257 -15.59 -12.58 -16.92
C ALA A 257 -16.80 -11.64 -16.91
N PRO A 258 -17.14 -11.02 -18.06
CA PRO A 258 -18.23 -10.04 -18.13
C PRO A 258 -19.60 -10.63 -17.75
N ASP A 259 -19.81 -11.92 -17.97
CA ASP A 259 -21.05 -12.63 -17.60
C ASP A 259 -21.09 -13.03 -16.11
N ARG A 260 -20.00 -12.84 -15.37
CA ARG A 260 -19.86 -13.13 -13.93
C ARG A 260 -19.15 -11.97 -13.22
N PRO A 261 -19.75 -10.76 -13.23
CA PRO A 261 -19.12 -9.61 -12.61
C PRO A 261 -18.99 -9.80 -11.09
N VAL A 262 -18.03 -9.09 -10.49
CA VAL A 262 -17.80 -9.11 -9.05
C VAL A 262 -18.99 -8.49 -8.31
N THR A 263 -19.74 -9.31 -7.59
CA THR A 263 -20.86 -8.87 -6.73
C THR A 263 -20.37 -8.36 -5.37
N PRO A 264 -21.20 -7.62 -4.59
CA PRO A 264 -20.86 -7.18 -3.24
C PRO A 264 -20.44 -8.35 -2.32
N GLU A 265 -21.15 -9.47 -2.40
CA GLU A 265 -20.92 -10.67 -1.60
C GLU A 265 -19.62 -11.36 -2.01
N TRP A 266 -19.34 -11.44 -3.32
CA TRP A 266 -18.08 -11.99 -3.81
C TRP A 266 -16.90 -11.14 -3.37
N TYR A 267 -17.02 -9.80 -3.42
CA TYR A 267 -16.00 -8.92 -2.86
C TYR A 267 -15.76 -9.24 -1.37
N ALA A 268 -16.83 -9.28 -0.55
CA ALA A 268 -16.70 -9.57 0.87
C ALA A 268 -16.10 -10.97 1.14
N ARG A 269 -16.42 -11.96 0.29
CA ARG A 269 -15.83 -13.30 0.30
C ARG A 269 -14.31 -13.27 0.06
N VAL A 270 -13.84 -12.49 -0.92
CA VAL A 270 -12.41 -12.30 -1.19
C VAL A 270 -11.74 -11.54 -0.04
N PHE A 271 -12.41 -10.52 0.49
CA PHE A 271 -11.84 -9.61 1.47
C PHE A 271 -11.70 -10.23 2.87
N ASN A 272 -12.80 -10.65 3.49
CA ASN A 272 -12.80 -11.20 4.85
C ASN A 272 -13.51 -12.56 5.01
N GLY A 273 -13.81 -13.24 3.90
CA GLY A 273 -14.33 -14.61 3.92
C GLY A 273 -15.84 -14.70 4.15
N TYR A 274 -16.60 -13.65 3.87
CA TYR A 274 -18.07 -13.71 3.88
C TYR A 274 -18.62 -14.90 3.09
N GLY A 275 -19.73 -15.48 3.56
CA GLY A 275 -20.40 -16.62 2.95
C GLY A 275 -19.70 -17.97 3.12
N LYS A 276 -18.58 -18.04 3.86
CA LYS A 276 -17.88 -19.29 4.22
C LYS A 276 -17.94 -19.56 5.72
N PRO A 277 -17.66 -20.81 6.16
CA PRO A 277 -17.52 -21.11 7.59
C PRO A 277 -16.51 -20.20 8.27
N VAL A 278 -16.76 -19.85 9.53
CA VAL A 278 -15.97 -18.83 10.26
C VAL A 278 -14.48 -19.19 10.40
N ASP A 279 -14.14 -20.47 10.39
CA ASP A 279 -12.77 -21.00 10.50
C ASP A 279 -11.99 -20.98 9.17
N HIS A 280 -12.65 -20.76 8.03
CA HIS A 280 -11.99 -20.53 6.76
C HIS A 280 -11.17 -19.24 6.77
N ARG A 281 -9.91 -19.32 6.33
CA ARG A 281 -8.92 -18.22 6.38
C ARG A 281 -8.41 -17.77 5.01
N ASP A 282 -8.92 -18.36 3.95
CA ASP A 282 -8.63 -18.06 2.55
C ASP A 282 -9.33 -16.76 2.11
N ASN A 283 -8.89 -15.65 2.69
CA ASN A 283 -9.31 -14.29 2.36
C ASN A 283 -8.16 -13.30 2.57
N ALA A 284 -8.27 -12.11 1.99
CA ALA A 284 -7.19 -11.12 1.97
C ALA A 284 -6.80 -10.66 3.38
N VAL A 285 -7.77 -10.33 4.25
CA VAL A 285 -7.50 -9.87 5.62
C VAL A 285 -6.69 -10.90 6.39
N GLN A 286 -7.15 -12.15 6.46
CA GLN A 286 -6.46 -13.16 7.26
C GLN A 286 -5.13 -13.60 6.62
N THR A 287 -5.01 -13.54 5.29
CA THR A 287 -3.76 -13.81 4.58
C THR A 287 -2.71 -12.76 4.88
N ILE A 288 -3.05 -11.47 4.79
CA ILE A 288 -2.12 -10.37 5.08
C ILE A 288 -1.72 -10.39 6.55
N ARG A 289 -2.69 -10.55 7.46
CA ARG A 289 -2.43 -10.51 8.92
C ARG A 289 -1.54 -11.64 9.42
N GLN A 290 -1.52 -12.78 8.72
CA GLN A 290 -0.63 -13.89 9.06
C GLN A 290 0.84 -13.54 8.78
N GLU A 291 1.12 -12.79 7.72
CA GLU A 291 2.49 -12.42 7.35
C GLU A 291 2.91 -11.08 7.96
N ASN A 292 2.01 -10.09 7.98
CA ASN A 292 2.25 -8.76 8.50
C ASN A 292 1.05 -8.26 9.33
N PRO A 293 1.09 -8.43 10.66
CA PRO A 293 -0.01 -8.02 11.52
C PRO A 293 -0.13 -6.51 11.68
N THR A 294 0.81 -5.71 11.18
CA THR A 294 0.85 -4.24 11.40
C THR A 294 0.35 -3.41 10.22
N VAL A 295 0.41 -3.94 8.99
CA VAL A 295 -0.06 -3.22 7.79
C VAL A 295 -1.58 -3.13 7.77
N ARG A 296 -2.13 -2.05 7.23
CA ARG A 296 -3.59 -1.90 7.09
C ARG A 296 -4.11 -2.66 5.87
N VAL A 297 -5.30 -3.22 5.99
CA VAL A 297 -6.06 -3.84 4.91
C VAL A 297 -7.36 -3.05 4.73
N LEU A 298 -7.45 -2.35 3.61
CA LEU A 298 -8.56 -1.44 3.31
C LEU A 298 -9.46 -2.03 2.23
N VAL A 299 -10.74 -1.75 2.34
CA VAL A 299 -11.67 -2.00 1.23
C VAL A 299 -11.29 -1.09 0.07
N GLY A 300 -11.21 -1.63 -1.13
CA GLY A 300 -10.91 -0.90 -2.37
C GLY A 300 -12.09 -0.01 -2.80
N PRO A 301 -11.82 1.08 -3.54
CA PRO A 301 -12.86 2.02 -3.90
C PRO A 301 -13.80 1.45 -4.96
N MET A 302 -15.08 1.80 -4.85
CA MET A 302 -16.03 1.62 -5.95
C MET A 302 -16.00 2.83 -6.89
N GLN A 303 -16.40 2.62 -8.16
CA GLN A 303 -16.62 3.71 -9.09
C GLN A 303 -17.95 4.42 -8.74
N PRO A 304 -17.93 5.72 -8.42
CA PRO A 304 -19.15 6.48 -8.14
C PRO A 304 -20.04 6.56 -9.39
N TRP A 305 -21.34 6.65 -9.18
CA TRP A 305 -22.36 6.85 -10.23
C TRP A 305 -22.47 5.74 -11.27
N ASN A 306 -21.70 4.65 -11.14
CA ASN A 306 -21.79 3.49 -12.01
C ASN A 306 -23.11 2.74 -11.75
N ARG A 307 -23.78 2.31 -12.83
CA ARG A 307 -25.10 1.65 -12.79
C ARG A 307 -25.07 0.24 -13.37
N ASP A 308 -23.89 -0.29 -13.67
CA ASP A 308 -23.71 -1.61 -14.27
C ASP A 308 -24.10 -2.72 -13.29
N GLN A 309 -23.94 -2.45 -11.99
CA GLN A 309 -24.30 -3.33 -10.90
C GLN A 309 -25.07 -2.59 -9.80
N ASP A 310 -25.83 -3.36 -9.04
CA ASP A 310 -26.67 -2.92 -7.91
C ASP A 310 -26.38 -3.82 -6.69
N GLY A 311 -27.03 -3.57 -5.56
CA GLY A 311 -26.96 -4.43 -4.38
C GLY A 311 -28.35 -4.83 -3.87
N GLU A 312 -28.46 -6.00 -3.26
CA GLU A 312 -29.72 -6.50 -2.71
C GLU A 312 -30.24 -5.63 -1.55
N GLN A 313 -29.33 -5.08 -0.73
CA GLN A 313 -29.68 -4.21 0.38
C GLN A 313 -29.75 -2.75 -0.08
N ARG A 314 -30.98 -2.25 -0.17
CA ARG A 314 -31.22 -0.85 -0.52
C ARG A 314 -30.66 0.10 0.52
N PHE A 315 -29.96 1.13 0.05
CA PHE A 315 -29.62 2.30 0.86
C PHE A 315 -30.79 3.30 0.89
N GLU A 316 -30.76 4.24 1.82
CA GLU A 316 -31.80 5.30 1.94
C GLU A 316 -31.97 6.06 0.62
N ILE A 317 -30.84 6.40 -0.01
CA ILE A 317 -30.81 6.94 -1.37
C ILE A 317 -30.73 5.77 -2.34
N ALA A 318 -31.85 5.48 -3.01
CA ALA A 318 -31.97 4.35 -3.93
C ALA A 318 -31.23 4.62 -5.26
N ALA A 319 -29.90 4.50 -5.23
CA ALA A 319 -29.01 4.54 -6.37
C ALA A 319 -28.18 3.24 -6.45
N PRO A 320 -27.96 2.64 -7.65
CA PRO A 320 -27.33 1.33 -7.76
C PRO A 320 -25.97 1.20 -7.07
N TRP A 321 -25.09 2.19 -7.23
CA TRP A 321 -23.77 2.19 -6.58
C TRP A 321 -23.86 2.31 -5.05
N LEU A 322 -24.86 3.01 -4.51
CA LEU A 322 -25.06 3.13 -3.06
C LEU A 322 -25.64 1.85 -2.47
N ASN A 323 -26.57 1.20 -3.17
CA ASN A 323 -27.09 -0.11 -2.77
C ASN A 323 -26.00 -1.19 -2.83
N TYR A 324 -25.16 -1.17 -3.87
CA TYR A 324 -24.01 -2.07 -3.97
C TYR A 324 -23.09 -1.87 -2.77
N MET A 325 -22.69 -0.62 -2.48
CA MET A 325 -21.82 -0.30 -1.33
C MET A 325 -22.47 -0.72 -0.01
N ASN A 326 -23.76 -0.47 0.14
CA ASN A 326 -24.50 -0.83 1.36
C ASN A 326 -24.55 -2.34 1.57
N THR A 327 -24.82 -3.11 0.52
CA THR A 327 -24.79 -4.57 0.55
C THR A 327 -23.39 -5.09 0.88
N LEU A 328 -22.36 -4.50 0.29
CA LEU A 328 -20.96 -4.84 0.58
C LEU A 328 -20.61 -4.59 2.05
N VAL A 329 -20.87 -3.39 2.57
CA VAL A 329 -20.52 -3.05 3.96
C VAL A 329 -21.31 -3.92 4.96
N ALA A 330 -22.57 -4.24 4.65
CA ALA A 330 -23.35 -5.18 5.45
C ALA A 330 -22.73 -6.57 5.49
N ALA A 331 -22.32 -7.13 4.35
CA ALA A 331 -21.67 -8.43 4.26
C ALA A 331 -20.33 -8.45 5.02
N LEU A 332 -19.55 -7.37 4.92
CA LEU A 332 -18.31 -7.21 5.67
C LEU A 332 -18.56 -7.19 7.19
N ASP A 333 -19.56 -6.43 7.66
CA ASP A 333 -19.94 -6.36 9.08
C ASP A 333 -20.44 -7.71 9.61
N GLU A 334 -21.26 -8.41 8.84
CA GLU A 334 -21.76 -9.74 9.20
C GLU A 334 -20.59 -10.73 9.39
N ALA A 335 -19.69 -10.83 8.40
CA ALA A 335 -18.54 -11.72 8.48
C ALA A 335 -17.60 -11.36 9.64
N ALA A 336 -17.36 -10.07 9.86
CA ALA A 336 -16.53 -9.59 10.96
C ALA A 336 -17.15 -9.93 12.33
N ARG A 337 -18.45 -9.73 12.51
CA ARG A 337 -19.17 -10.10 13.75
C ARG A 337 -19.19 -11.60 13.97
N ALA A 338 -19.44 -12.40 12.93
CA ALA A 338 -19.45 -13.86 13.02
C ALA A 338 -18.07 -14.40 13.42
N LYS A 339 -16.99 -13.91 12.81
CA LYS A 339 -15.61 -14.27 13.17
C LYS A 339 -15.23 -13.82 14.58
N ALA A 340 -15.61 -12.61 14.97
CA ALA A 340 -15.38 -12.12 16.34
C ALA A 340 -16.10 -12.99 17.38
N ALA A 341 -17.36 -13.39 17.13
CA ALA A 341 -18.12 -14.29 17.99
C ALA A 341 -17.47 -15.70 18.10
N ALA A 342 -16.77 -16.14 17.05
CA ALA A 342 -15.98 -17.37 17.04
C ALA A 342 -14.56 -17.21 17.63
N GLY A 343 -14.21 -16.05 18.19
CA GLY A 343 -12.89 -15.79 18.78
C GLY A 343 -11.77 -15.55 17.76
N ILE A 344 -12.12 -15.21 16.52
CA ILE A 344 -11.18 -14.83 15.46
C ILE A 344 -11.15 -13.30 15.38
N PRO A 345 -10.13 -12.64 15.96
CA PRO A 345 -10.08 -11.18 16.02
C PRO A 345 -9.64 -10.57 14.67
N LEU A 346 -9.82 -9.26 14.52
CA LEU A 346 -9.27 -8.46 13.42
C LEU A 346 -9.70 -8.91 12.01
N ALA A 347 -10.95 -9.37 11.87
CA ALA A 347 -11.56 -9.74 10.58
C ALA A 347 -12.30 -8.57 9.88
N ALA A 348 -12.43 -7.43 10.55
CA ALA A 348 -12.99 -6.20 9.97
C ALA A 348 -11.92 -5.46 9.14
N PRO A 349 -12.32 -4.64 8.16
CA PRO A 349 -11.39 -3.74 7.47
C PRO A 349 -10.78 -2.70 8.43
N ASP A 350 -9.60 -2.19 8.09
CA ASP A 350 -8.98 -1.06 8.82
C ASP A 350 -9.46 0.32 8.33
N GLY A 351 -10.18 0.36 7.22
CA GLY A 351 -10.64 1.56 6.56
C GLY A 351 -11.08 1.30 5.13
N PHE A 352 -11.43 2.38 4.43
CA PHE A 352 -11.92 2.33 3.05
C PHE A 352 -11.12 3.27 2.16
N ALA A 353 -10.56 2.74 1.07
CA ALA A 353 -10.21 3.56 -0.07
C ALA A 353 -11.50 3.94 -0.79
N VAL A 354 -11.63 5.21 -1.20
CA VAL A 354 -12.79 5.73 -1.93
C VAL A 354 -12.34 6.61 -3.10
N GLN A 355 -13.19 6.71 -4.11
CA GLN A 355 -13.06 7.70 -5.19
C GLN A 355 -14.06 8.82 -4.96
N ALA A 356 -13.61 10.05 -5.20
CA ALA A 356 -14.43 11.25 -5.05
C ALA A 356 -14.10 12.28 -6.15
N PRO A 357 -14.43 12.01 -7.42
CA PRO A 357 -14.22 12.96 -8.50
C PRO A 357 -15.19 14.16 -8.38
N GLY A 358 -14.75 15.31 -8.85
CA GLY A 358 -15.54 16.54 -8.96
C GLY A 358 -16.29 16.65 -10.28
N ARG A 359 -17.32 17.49 -10.29
CA ARG A 359 -18.09 17.83 -11.49
C ARG A 359 -18.25 19.34 -11.66
N PRO A 360 -17.16 20.05 -11.99
CA PRO A 360 -17.19 21.52 -12.08
C PRO A 360 -18.14 22.07 -13.15
N ASP A 361 -18.48 21.27 -14.16
CA ASP A 361 -19.39 21.62 -15.25
C ASP A 361 -20.80 21.05 -15.05
N ALA A 362 -21.14 20.57 -13.85
CA ALA A 362 -22.47 20.04 -13.57
C ALA A 362 -23.54 21.13 -13.80
N PRO A 363 -24.65 20.84 -14.51
CA PRO A 363 -25.71 21.82 -14.74
C PRO A 363 -26.35 22.33 -13.43
N GLU A 364 -26.32 21.53 -12.38
CA GLU A 364 -26.75 21.88 -11.03
C GLU A 364 -25.96 23.04 -10.41
N LEU A 365 -24.76 23.36 -10.92
CA LEU A 365 -23.94 24.50 -10.48
C LEU A 365 -24.28 25.82 -11.19
N THR A 366 -25.34 25.88 -12.00
CA THR A 366 -25.69 27.10 -12.74
C THR A 366 -25.80 28.31 -11.80
N GLY A 367 -25.02 29.36 -12.06
CA GLY A 367 -24.96 30.59 -11.26
C GLY A 367 -24.01 30.53 -10.06
N GLN A 368 -23.30 29.41 -9.86
CA GLN A 368 -22.27 29.22 -8.85
C GLN A 368 -20.88 29.13 -9.50
N SER A 369 -19.83 29.38 -8.72
CA SER A 369 -18.46 29.19 -9.19
C SER A 369 -18.11 27.71 -9.26
N SER A 370 -17.63 27.23 -10.41
CA SER A 370 -17.18 25.84 -10.57
C SER A 370 -16.04 25.45 -9.61
N ALA A 371 -15.22 26.42 -9.16
CA ALA A 371 -14.17 26.18 -8.17
C ALA A 371 -14.72 25.88 -6.76
N GLU A 372 -15.96 26.29 -6.47
CA GLU A 372 -16.62 26.05 -5.19
C GLU A 372 -17.30 24.68 -5.12
N GLU A 373 -17.34 23.93 -6.23
CA GLU A 373 -17.99 22.61 -6.31
C GLU A 373 -17.68 21.67 -5.14
N PRO A 374 -16.42 21.56 -4.64
CA PRO A 374 -16.12 20.69 -3.51
C PRO A 374 -16.84 21.05 -2.20
N ARG A 375 -17.26 22.31 -2.05
CA ARG A 375 -17.97 22.83 -0.88
C ARG A 375 -19.49 22.81 -1.05
N LEU A 376 -19.99 22.30 -2.17
CA LEU A 376 -21.40 22.36 -2.53
C LEU A 376 -22.00 20.95 -2.60
N ASP A 377 -23.23 20.82 -2.10
CA ASP A 377 -24.00 19.60 -2.31
C ASP A 377 -24.63 19.66 -3.71
N ILE A 378 -24.20 18.74 -4.58
CA ILE A 378 -24.76 18.59 -5.91
C ILE A 378 -25.69 17.38 -5.88
N LEU A 379 -26.97 17.59 -5.61
CA LEU A 379 -27.94 16.51 -5.55
C LEU A 379 -28.64 16.35 -6.90
N ARG A 380 -28.58 15.15 -7.49
CA ARG A 380 -29.19 14.90 -8.80
C ARG A 380 -30.50 14.15 -8.67
N ALA A 381 -31.61 14.78 -9.07
CA ALA A 381 -32.96 14.19 -8.98
C ALA A 381 -33.08 12.87 -9.77
N ALA A 382 -32.43 12.77 -10.92
CA ALA A 382 -32.38 11.53 -11.72
C ALA A 382 -31.68 10.36 -11.01
N TRP A 383 -30.95 10.66 -9.93
CA TRP A 383 -30.21 9.72 -9.08
C TRP A 383 -30.81 9.64 -7.68
N SER A 384 -32.11 9.86 -7.56
CA SER A 384 -32.85 9.80 -6.28
C SER A 384 -32.29 10.77 -5.23
N GLY A 385 -31.62 11.85 -5.65
CA GLY A 385 -31.00 12.82 -4.75
C GLY A 385 -29.60 12.45 -4.26
N ALA A 386 -28.95 11.44 -4.84
CA ALA A 386 -27.54 11.12 -4.53
C ALA A 386 -26.60 12.28 -4.85
N GLN A 387 -25.49 12.35 -4.11
CA GLN A 387 -24.41 13.30 -4.39
C GLN A 387 -23.79 12.99 -5.75
N ALA A 388 -23.76 14.03 -6.57
CA ALA A 388 -23.23 13.98 -7.92
C ALA A 388 -21.87 14.68 -8.04
N GLY A 389 -21.35 15.32 -6.99
CA GLY A 389 -20.06 16.00 -7.02
C GLY A 389 -19.00 15.35 -6.13
N PHE A 390 -17.92 16.08 -5.87
CA PHE A 390 -16.83 15.71 -4.97
C PHE A 390 -17.33 15.15 -3.63
N ARG A 391 -18.40 15.75 -3.09
CA ARG A 391 -19.03 15.34 -1.82
C ARG A 391 -19.70 13.97 -1.86
N VAL A 392 -19.62 13.20 -2.94
CA VAL A 392 -19.97 11.78 -2.97
C VAL A 392 -19.26 10.97 -1.87
N TYR A 393 -18.09 11.42 -1.39
CA TYR A 393 -17.45 10.81 -0.22
C TYR A 393 -18.31 10.84 1.05
N ARG A 394 -19.23 11.80 1.19
CA ARG A 394 -20.16 11.86 2.32
C ARG A 394 -21.22 10.76 2.24
N ASP A 395 -21.68 10.41 1.04
CA ASP A 395 -22.57 9.26 0.85
C ASP A 395 -21.83 7.95 1.21
N TRP A 396 -20.55 7.83 0.83
CA TRP A 396 -19.70 6.72 1.27
C TRP A 396 -19.56 6.66 2.79
N LEU A 397 -19.30 7.79 3.44
CA LEU A 397 -19.23 7.87 4.90
C LEU A 397 -20.55 7.48 5.56
N ALA A 398 -21.70 7.88 5.00
CA ALA A 398 -23.00 7.52 5.54
C ALA A 398 -23.20 5.99 5.55
N VAL A 399 -22.84 5.32 4.46
CA VAL A 399 -22.90 3.84 4.37
C VAL A 399 -21.91 3.19 5.32
N VAL A 400 -20.64 3.61 5.32
CA VAL A 400 -19.59 3.06 6.21
C VAL A 400 -19.97 3.18 7.68
N ASN A 401 -20.59 4.30 8.07
CA ASN A 401 -20.96 4.57 9.45
C ASN A 401 -22.26 3.89 9.92
N ALA A 402 -23.04 3.32 9.00
CA ALA A 402 -24.28 2.63 9.33
C ALA A 402 -24.07 1.33 10.12
N TYR A 403 -22.93 0.65 9.91
CA TYR A 403 -22.67 -0.69 10.45
C TYR A 403 -21.70 -0.68 11.64
N SER A 404 -21.83 -1.67 12.51
CA SER A 404 -21.19 -1.68 13.84
C SER A 404 -19.68 -1.81 13.78
N THR A 405 -19.16 -2.68 12.90
CA THR A 405 -17.72 -2.95 12.80
C THR A 405 -16.98 -1.97 11.91
N THR A 406 -17.70 -1.13 11.15
CA THR A 406 -17.12 -0.18 10.19
C THR A 406 -17.32 1.28 10.58
N ARG A 407 -18.18 1.55 11.57
CA ARG A 407 -18.43 2.91 12.07
C ARG A 407 -17.16 3.56 12.60
N GLY A 408 -16.90 4.77 12.14
CA GLY A 408 -15.76 5.58 12.54
C GLY A 408 -14.44 5.17 11.89
N LEU A 409 -14.45 4.17 11.00
CA LEU A 409 -13.24 3.79 10.28
C LEU A 409 -12.78 4.91 9.34
N PRO A 410 -11.46 5.10 9.18
CA PRO A 410 -10.92 6.12 8.29
C PRO A 410 -11.26 5.81 6.83
N ILE A 411 -11.44 6.88 6.06
CA ILE A 411 -11.49 6.78 4.60
C ILE A 411 -10.31 7.51 3.96
N TYR A 412 -9.89 7.02 2.81
CA TYR A 412 -8.77 7.54 2.04
C TYR A 412 -9.31 7.83 0.64
N ILE A 413 -9.36 9.10 0.23
CA ILE A 413 -9.71 9.43 -1.16
C ILE A 413 -8.46 9.13 -1.99
N THR A 414 -8.36 7.89 -2.49
CA THR A 414 -7.17 7.38 -3.20
C THR A 414 -7.11 7.79 -4.66
N SER A 415 -8.17 8.42 -5.16
CA SER A 415 -8.19 9.07 -6.47
C SER A 415 -9.30 10.13 -6.51
N THR A 416 -8.91 11.34 -6.92
CA THR A 416 -9.78 12.46 -7.24
C THR A 416 -9.25 13.21 -8.46
N ASN A 417 -10.15 13.78 -9.24
CA ASN A 417 -9.89 14.77 -10.29
C ASN A 417 -11.25 15.36 -10.71
N THR A 418 -11.30 16.14 -11.79
CA THR A 418 -12.54 16.73 -12.32
C THR A 418 -13.16 15.93 -13.46
N PHE A 419 -12.79 14.66 -13.65
CA PHE A 419 -13.36 13.80 -14.68
C PHE A 419 -14.59 13.06 -14.17
N ALA A 420 -15.70 13.20 -14.90
CA ALA A 420 -16.90 12.38 -14.73
C ALA A 420 -17.17 11.56 -16.01
N PRO A 421 -17.41 10.25 -15.91
CA PRO A 421 -17.61 9.39 -17.08
C PRO A 421 -18.74 9.84 -18.02
N ASP A 422 -19.84 10.41 -17.49
CA ASP A 422 -20.97 10.87 -18.30
C ASP A 422 -20.70 12.19 -19.04
N GLN A 423 -19.68 12.94 -18.64
CA GLN A 423 -19.22 14.14 -19.34
C GLN A 423 -18.08 13.81 -20.32
N GLY A 424 -17.19 12.88 -19.96
CA GLY A 424 -16.05 12.49 -20.80
C GLY A 424 -15.01 13.59 -20.98
N ILE A 425 -15.03 14.63 -20.15
CA ILE A 425 -14.14 15.79 -20.24
C ILE A 425 -12.97 15.60 -19.27
N PRO A 426 -11.71 15.52 -19.74
CA PRO A 426 -10.57 15.33 -18.87
C PRO A 426 -10.23 16.62 -18.09
N PRO A 427 -9.50 16.51 -16.96
CA PRO A 427 -9.12 17.65 -16.13
C PRO A 427 -8.33 18.73 -16.88
N ALA A 428 -7.57 18.34 -17.90
CA ALA A 428 -6.86 19.27 -18.79
C ALA A 428 -7.76 20.29 -19.49
N GLN A 429 -9.07 20.04 -19.56
CA GLN A 429 -10.03 20.89 -20.23
C GLN A 429 -11.00 21.56 -19.25
N ASN A 430 -11.40 20.89 -18.16
CA ASN A 430 -12.44 21.39 -17.27
C ASN A 430 -11.98 21.81 -15.87
N TYR A 431 -10.70 21.65 -15.50
CA TYR A 431 -10.25 22.06 -14.17
C TYR A 431 -10.50 23.56 -13.94
N PRO A 432 -11.21 23.96 -12.85
CA PRO A 432 -11.27 25.34 -12.43
C PRO A 432 -10.20 25.63 -11.37
N ARG A 433 -9.45 26.73 -11.56
CA ARG A 433 -8.48 27.19 -10.56
C ARG A 433 -9.17 27.42 -9.20
N GLY A 434 -8.57 26.93 -8.13
CA GLY A 434 -9.10 26.98 -6.76
C GLY A 434 -9.89 25.74 -6.34
N TRP A 435 -10.20 24.83 -7.28
CA TRP A 435 -10.97 23.62 -6.99
C TRP A 435 -10.22 22.69 -6.02
N LEU A 436 -8.92 22.45 -6.22
CA LEU A 436 -8.16 21.58 -5.33
C LEU A 436 -8.01 22.18 -3.93
N THR A 437 -7.86 23.50 -3.83
CA THR A 437 -7.86 24.24 -2.56
C THR A 437 -9.18 24.02 -1.82
N ALA A 438 -10.32 24.19 -2.52
CA ALA A 438 -11.64 23.96 -1.95
C ALA A 438 -11.83 22.51 -1.49
N ALA A 439 -11.39 21.54 -2.31
CA ALA A 439 -11.44 20.12 -1.97
C ALA A 439 -10.57 19.80 -0.74
N LEU A 440 -9.36 20.35 -0.65
CA LEU A 440 -8.47 20.14 0.49
C LEU A 440 -9.03 20.74 1.78
N GLU A 441 -9.61 21.94 1.72
CA GLU A 441 -10.28 22.56 2.87
C GLU A 441 -11.47 21.74 3.35
N GLU A 442 -12.32 21.28 2.43
CA GLU A 442 -13.48 20.42 2.73
C GLU A 442 -13.04 19.14 3.45
N VAL A 443 -12.06 18.42 2.92
CA VAL A 443 -11.60 17.17 3.56
C VAL A 443 -10.81 17.42 4.83
N ASN A 444 -10.13 18.57 4.99
CA ASN A 444 -9.46 18.91 6.24
C ASN A 444 -10.46 19.13 7.38
N ALA A 445 -11.67 19.62 7.07
CA ALA A 445 -12.76 19.76 8.04
C ALA A 445 -13.39 18.42 8.45
N GLU A 446 -13.24 17.36 7.65
CA GLU A 446 -13.77 16.01 7.94
C GLU A 446 -12.70 15.11 8.62
N PRO A 447 -12.83 14.76 9.91
CA PRO A 447 -11.82 13.98 10.62
C PRO A 447 -11.64 12.54 10.12
N GLN A 448 -12.67 11.90 9.54
CA GLN A 448 -12.56 10.51 9.06
C GLN A 448 -11.74 10.42 7.76
N VAL A 449 -11.72 11.47 6.94
CA VAL A 449 -10.90 11.50 5.71
C VAL A 449 -9.43 11.69 6.06
N GLN A 450 -8.56 10.76 5.67
CA GLN A 450 -7.12 10.79 5.98
C GLN A 450 -6.25 11.24 4.82
N ALA A 451 -6.74 11.09 3.58
CA ALA A 451 -5.99 11.36 2.36
C ALA A 451 -6.90 11.91 1.26
N LEU A 452 -6.33 12.75 0.39
CA LEU A 452 -6.90 13.32 -0.83
C LEU A 452 -5.84 13.24 -1.94
N CYS A 453 -5.92 12.21 -2.76
CA CYS A 453 -4.93 11.90 -3.78
C CYS A 453 -5.39 12.29 -5.18
N TRP A 454 -4.67 13.22 -5.83
CA TRP A 454 -4.95 13.59 -7.22
C TRP A 454 -4.58 12.47 -8.21
N PHE A 455 -5.47 12.18 -9.16
CA PHE A 455 -5.22 11.28 -10.28
C PHE A 455 -4.90 12.09 -11.54
N LEU A 456 -3.65 12.18 -12.00
CA LEU A 456 -2.43 11.53 -11.48
C LEU A 456 -1.21 12.47 -11.52
N ASP A 457 -0.09 12.08 -10.94
CA ASP A 457 1.14 12.88 -11.04
C ASP A 457 1.98 12.51 -12.27
N GLU A 458 2.58 11.32 -12.31
CA GLU A 458 3.35 10.85 -13.46
C GLU A 458 3.14 9.35 -13.74
N ASP A 459 2.63 9.03 -14.94
CA ASP A 459 2.63 7.65 -15.42
C ASP A 459 4.04 7.29 -15.94
N ARG A 460 4.65 6.29 -15.29
CA ARG A 460 5.99 5.79 -15.63
C ARG A 460 5.93 4.39 -16.28
N SER A 461 4.74 3.85 -16.55
CA SER A 461 4.53 2.53 -17.16
C SER A 461 4.71 2.54 -18.68
N GLY A 462 4.82 3.72 -19.29
CA GLY A 462 4.85 3.91 -20.74
C GLY A 462 3.48 4.03 -21.41
N ASP A 463 2.38 4.08 -20.64
CA ASP A 463 1.03 4.28 -21.17
C ASP A 463 0.69 5.77 -21.27
N ALA A 464 0.59 6.29 -22.50
CA ALA A 464 0.28 7.70 -22.73
C ALA A 464 -1.22 8.05 -22.59
N ARG A 465 -2.10 7.07 -22.36
CA ARG A 465 -3.56 7.31 -22.27
C ARG A 465 -3.94 8.27 -21.15
N TRP A 466 -3.09 8.38 -20.13
CA TRP A 466 -3.36 9.18 -18.95
C TRP A 466 -2.66 10.55 -18.94
N ASP A 467 -1.98 10.93 -20.03
CA ASP A 467 -1.23 12.19 -20.11
C ASP A 467 -2.10 13.42 -19.73
N PHE A 468 -3.37 13.44 -20.15
CA PHE A 468 -4.33 14.52 -19.86
C PHE A 468 -4.77 14.65 -18.39
N PHE A 469 -4.22 13.81 -17.51
CA PHE A 469 -4.46 13.82 -16.06
C PHE A 469 -3.20 14.17 -15.27
N SER A 470 -2.02 14.24 -15.91
CA SER A 470 -0.72 14.32 -15.26
C SER A 470 -0.34 15.72 -14.78
N LEU A 471 -0.09 15.86 -13.47
CA LEU A 471 0.48 17.07 -12.86
C LEU A 471 1.95 17.31 -13.25
N THR A 472 2.67 16.25 -13.62
CA THR A 472 4.05 16.38 -14.12
C THR A 472 4.09 16.89 -15.56
N ARG A 473 3.24 16.35 -16.45
CA ARG A 473 3.17 16.75 -17.87
C ARG A 473 2.52 18.12 -18.07
N ARG A 474 1.59 18.51 -17.20
CA ARG A 474 0.90 19.82 -17.20
C ARG A 474 0.17 20.18 -18.50
N PRO A 475 -0.58 19.27 -19.16
CA PRO A 475 -1.32 19.64 -20.36
C PRO A 475 -2.52 20.55 -20.05
N GLY A 476 -2.70 21.59 -20.86
CA GLY A 476 -3.86 22.49 -20.74
C GLY A 476 -4.01 23.06 -19.33
N ARG A 477 -5.19 22.87 -18.72
CA ARG A 477 -5.49 23.35 -17.37
C ARG A 477 -4.81 22.57 -16.23
N LEU A 478 -4.11 21.45 -16.51
CA LEU A 478 -3.27 20.80 -15.48
C LEU A 478 -2.08 21.70 -15.09
N LEU A 479 -1.73 22.72 -15.88
CA LEU A 479 -0.78 23.74 -15.44
C LEU A 479 -1.30 24.43 -14.17
N ASP A 480 -2.56 24.89 -14.19
CA ASP A 480 -3.19 25.53 -13.02
C ASP A 480 -3.29 24.56 -11.84
N THR A 481 -3.67 23.30 -12.08
CA THR A 481 -3.74 22.28 -11.03
C THR A 481 -2.36 22.02 -10.41
N ALA A 482 -1.31 21.91 -11.22
CA ALA A 482 0.05 21.63 -10.75
C ALA A 482 0.63 22.80 -9.94
N GLU A 483 0.40 24.05 -10.37
CA GLU A 483 0.78 25.25 -9.62
C GLU A 483 0.01 25.34 -8.30
N GLU A 484 -1.28 25.03 -8.30
CA GLU A 484 -2.11 25.02 -7.10
C GLU A 484 -1.68 23.91 -6.12
N PHE A 485 -1.42 22.69 -6.61
CA PHE A 485 -0.91 21.59 -5.79
C PHE A 485 0.40 21.97 -5.09
N ASP A 486 1.35 22.57 -5.82
CA ASP A 486 2.62 23.03 -5.27
C ASP A 486 2.44 24.13 -4.22
N ALA A 487 1.58 25.12 -4.49
CA ALA A 487 1.26 26.19 -3.55
C ALA A 487 0.64 25.65 -2.23
N LEU A 488 -0.20 24.63 -2.31
CA LEU A 488 -0.80 24.01 -1.13
C LEU A 488 0.22 23.25 -0.28
N LEU A 489 1.26 22.65 -0.87
CA LEU A 489 2.36 22.03 -0.13
C LEU A 489 3.19 23.05 0.65
N GLN A 490 3.41 24.23 0.06
CA GLN A 490 4.14 25.33 0.69
C GLN A 490 3.34 25.98 1.84
N THR A 491 2.01 25.94 1.80
CA THR A 491 1.15 26.59 2.79
C THR A 491 1.27 25.92 4.15
N ARG A 492 1.74 26.65 5.18
CA ARG A 492 1.76 26.18 6.57
C ARG A 492 0.33 25.93 7.05
N GLN A 493 -0.16 24.70 6.96
CA GLN A 493 -1.37 24.28 7.65
C GLN A 493 -1.13 24.50 9.15
N ALA A 494 -1.85 25.45 9.76
CA ALA A 494 -1.83 25.62 11.19
C ALA A 494 -2.33 24.31 11.83
N PRO A 495 -1.67 23.78 12.87
CA PRO A 495 -2.19 22.61 13.56
C PRO A 495 -3.60 22.92 14.06
N ALA A 496 -4.56 22.06 13.71
CA ALA A 496 -5.90 22.11 14.27
C ALA A 496 -5.78 22.11 15.80
N LEU A 497 -6.03 23.27 16.42
CA LEU A 497 -6.13 23.40 17.86
C LEU A 497 -7.23 22.45 18.31
N ARG A 498 -6.84 21.32 18.91
CA ARG A 498 -7.74 20.50 19.71
C ARG A 498 -8.30 21.41 20.80
N ALA A 499 -9.54 21.85 20.62
CA ALA A 499 -10.33 22.40 21.71
C ALA A 499 -10.58 21.26 22.70
N ILE A 500 -9.72 21.18 23.71
CA ILE A 500 -10.03 20.46 24.95
C ILE A 500 -11.07 21.34 25.65
N ARG A 501 -12.32 20.89 25.64
CA ARG A 501 -13.34 21.26 26.62
C ARG A 501 -14.06 20.01 27.09
#